data_AF-A0A483WI41-F1
#
_entry.id   AF-A0A483WI41-F1
#
_cell.length_a   1.000
_cell.length_b   1.000
_cell.length_c   1.000
_cell.angle_alpha   90.00
_cell.angle_beta   90.00
_cell.angle_gamma   90.00
#
_symmetry.space_group_name_H-M   'P 1'
#
loop_
_entity.id
_entity.type
_entity.pdbx_description
1 polymer ?
#
loop_
_entity_poly.entity_id
_entity_poly.type
_entity_poly.pdbx_seq_one_letter_code
_entity_poly.pdbx_strand_id
1 'polypeptide(L)'
;MRKILCLIVTLLPMYSMANSFDLPTVHSIKNGNQCEISFNDKIVSKHDCEYESPSYLTSYSLLADSWTGVWIFQDSPMGNACEAGAIRIISLDSENKIQVHKPIDYCMGSVMINNDGDKVIVNIQDINDSKKSEVWVFKDNKLAKLK
;
A
#
# COMPACT_ATOMS: atom_id res chain seq x y z
N MET A 1 23.42 59.71 -30.53
CA MET A 1 22.62 59.27 -29.35
C MET A 1 22.15 57.85 -29.58
N ARG A 2 22.74 56.84 -28.93
CA ARG A 2 22.33 55.44 -29.04
C ARG A 2 22.18 54.90 -27.62
N LYS A 3 20.95 54.80 -27.13
CA LYS A 3 20.63 54.24 -25.81
C LYS A 3 20.60 52.72 -25.96
N ILE A 4 21.62 52.04 -25.43
CA ILE A 4 21.62 50.58 -25.31
C ILE A 4 20.84 50.26 -24.04
N LEU A 5 19.64 49.71 -24.21
CA LEU A 5 18.79 49.23 -23.12
C LEU A 5 19.28 47.82 -22.76
N CYS A 6 20.05 47.69 -21.67
CA CYS A 6 20.40 46.38 -21.13
C CYS A 6 19.15 45.76 -20.49
N LEU A 7 18.57 44.75 -21.14
CA LEU A 7 17.58 43.87 -20.52
C LEU A 7 18.29 42.97 -19.50
N ILE A 8 18.04 43.23 -18.21
CA ILE A 8 18.40 42.31 -17.14
C ILE A 8 17.36 41.18 -17.18
N VAL A 9 17.74 40.05 -17.76
CA VAL A 9 16.98 38.81 -17.65
C VAL A 9 17.16 38.31 -16.22
N THR A 10 16.15 38.53 -15.38
CA THR A 10 16.06 37.92 -14.06
C THR A 10 15.92 36.41 -14.23
N LEU A 11 17.01 35.68 -14.09
CA LEU A 11 17.01 34.25 -13.82
C LEU A 11 16.43 34.05 -12.42
N LEU A 12 15.10 33.93 -12.34
CA LEU A 12 14.47 33.33 -11.17
C LEU A 12 14.97 31.87 -11.12
N PRO A 13 15.65 31.43 -10.05
CA PRO A 13 15.87 30.01 -9.85
C PRO A 13 14.48 29.38 -9.76
N MET A 14 14.13 28.58 -10.77
CA MET A 14 13.08 27.59 -10.64
C MET A 14 13.62 26.60 -9.60
N TYR A 15 13.39 26.90 -8.32
CA TYR A 15 13.49 25.90 -7.28
C TYR A 15 12.46 24.84 -7.66
N SER A 16 12.94 23.77 -8.30
CA SER A 16 12.19 22.53 -8.38
C SER A 16 11.93 22.14 -6.93
N MET A 17 10.70 22.37 -6.47
CA MET A 17 10.20 21.71 -5.28
C MET A 17 10.17 20.22 -5.65
N ALA A 18 11.28 19.54 -5.40
CA ALA A 18 11.25 18.09 -5.35
C ALA A 18 10.35 17.77 -4.16
N ASN A 19 9.08 17.43 -4.42
CA ASN A 19 8.22 16.85 -3.40
C ASN A 19 8.88 15.54 -2.98
N SER A 20 9.56 15.53 -1.83
CA SER A 20 10.03 14.28 -1.26
C SER A 20 8.80 13.54 -0.74
N PHE A 21 8.49 12.42 -1.38
CA PHE A 21 7.54 11.48 -0.81
C PHE A 21 8.27 10.75 0.32
N ASP A 22 8.16 11.30 1.53
CA ASP A 22 8.79 10.72 2.71
C ASP A 22 8.05 9.44 3.10
N LEU A 23 8.72 8.31 2.88
CA LEU A 23 8.16 7.01 3.24
C LEU A 23 8.00 6.93 4.76
N PRO A 24 6.79 6.57 5.26
CA PRO A 24 6.61 6.39 6.68
C PRO A 24 7.44 5.21 7.17
N THR A 25 7.92 5.29 8.40
CA THR A 25 8.36 4.12 9.14
C THR A 25 7.13 3.27 9.43
N VAL A 26 7.18 1.99 9.04
CA VAL A 26 6.05 1.07 9.16
C VAL A 26 6.37 -0.03 10.16
N HIS A 27 5.49 -0.21 11.13
CA HIS A 27 5.57 -1.30 12.10
C HIS A 27 4.29 -2.13 12.08
N SER A 28 4.44 -3.44 12.29
CA SER A 28 3.34 -4.36 12.57
C SER A 28 3.68 -5.15 13.82
N ILE A 29 2.84 -5.03 14.84
CA ILE A 29 3.07 -5.63 16.16
C ILE A 29 1.82 -6.31 16.68
N LYS A 30 2.00 -7.21 17.64
CA LYS A 30 0.91 -7.80 18.43
C LYS A 30 0.98 -7.20 19.82
N ASN A 31 -0.12 -6.61 20.25
CA ASN A 31 -0.30 -5.95 21.53
C ASN A 31 -1.46 -6.64 22.28
N GLY A 32 -1.12 -7.64 23.10
CA GLY A 32 -2.11 -8.52 23.72
C GLY A 32 -2.88 -9.34 22.68
N ASN A 33 -4.20 -9.20 22.67
CA ASN A 33 -5.09 -9.90 21.74
C ASN A 33 -5.34 -9.12 20.43
N GLN A 34 -4.59 -8.05 20.18
CA GLN A 34 -4.80 -7.20 19.01
C GLN A 34 -3.52 -7.03 18.20
N CYS A 35 -3.67 -7.00 16.88
CA CYS A 35 -2.59 -6.77 15.94
C CYS A 35 -2.75 -5.35 15.41
N GLU A 36 -1.65 -4.62 15.39
CA GLU A 36 -1.62 -3.19 15.12
C GLU A 36 -0.58 -2.91 14.04
N ILE A 37 -1.01 -2.19 13.01
CA ILE A 37 -0.12 -1.64 11.98
C ILE A 37 -0.04 -0.14 12.24
N SER A 38 1.18 0.39 12.33
CA SER A 38 1.44 1.81 12.57
C SER A 38 2.37 2.41 11.52
N PHE A 39 2.07 3.65 11.14
CA PHE A 39 2.88 4.48 10.25
C PHE A 39 3.37 5.68 11.08
N ASN A 40 4.68 5.87 11.19
CA ASN A 40 5.30 6.91 12.03
C ASN A 40 4.72 6.92 13.46
N ASP A 41 4.72 5.75 14.10
CA ASP A 41 4.20 5.51 15.46
C ASP A 41 2.69 5.75 15.65
N LYS A 42 1.96 6.14 14.60
CA LYS A 42 0.50 6.27 14.63
C LYS A 42 -0.15 4.97 14.15
N ILE A 43 -0.98 4.34 14.99
CA ILE A 43 -1.77 3.16 14.61
C ILE A 43 -2.75 3.55 13.51
N VAL A 44 -2.67 2.86 12.37
CA VAL A 44 -3.51 3.09 11.19
C VAL A 44 -4.51 1.96 10.97
N SER A 45 -4.16 0.73 11.31
CA SER A 45 -5.04 -0.44 11.23
C SER A 45 -4.89 -1.28 12.48
N LYS A 46 -5.99 -1.88 12.91
CA LYS A 46 -6.05 -2.70 14.10
C LYS A 46 -7.12 -3.78 13.97
N HIS A 47 -6.83 -4.99 14.44
CA HIS A 47 -7.81 -6.08 14.49
C HIS A 47 -7.55 -7.04 15.64
N ASP A 48 -8.54 -7.84 15.99
CA ASP A 48 -8.41 -8.90 16.98
C ASP A 48 -7.62 -10.06 16.38
N CYS A 49 -6.58 -10.49 17.09
CA CYS A 49 -5.60 -11.46 16.60
C CYS A 49 -5.05 -12.36 17.72
N GLU A 50 -5.88 -12.70 18.71
CA GLU A 50 -5.50 -13.55 19.86
C GLU A 50 -4.74 -14.80 19.42
N TYR A 51 -5.21 -15.46 18.36
CA TYR A 51 -4.62 -16.66 17.78
C TYR A 51 -3.90 -16.39 16.46
N GLU A 52 -3.32 -15.21 16.25
CA GLU A 52 -2.51 -14.88 15.07
C GLU A 52 -1.18 -14.27 15.49
N SER A 53 -0.17 -14.32 14.62
CA SER A 53 1.00 -13.44 14.71
C SER A 53 0.71 -12.08 14.05
N PRO A 54 1.50 -11.03 14.30
CA PRO A 54 1.34 -9.74 13.62
C PRO A 54 1.27 -9.91 12.10
N SER A 55 0.44 -9.11 11.43
CA SER A 55 0.37 -9.12 9.96
C SER A 55 1.73 -8.78 9.39
N TYR A 56 2.25 -9.58 8.47
CA TYR A 56 3.56 -9.32 7.89
C TYR A 56 3.40 -8.56 6.58
N LEU A 57 4.32 -7.63 6.30
CA LEU A 57 4.33 -6.88 5.05
C LEU A 57 4.76 -7.81 3.91
N THR A 58 3.86 -8.06 2.96
CA THR A 58 4.14 -8.90 1.79
C THR A 58 4.63 -8.10 0.60
N SER A 59 4.16 -6.86 0.45
CA SER A 59 4.58 -5.99 -0.64
C SER A 59 4.43 -4.52 -0.28
N TYR A 60 5.30 -3.71 -0.88
CA TYR A 60 5.19 -2.27 -0.93
C TYR A 60 5.31 -1.82 -2.38
N SER A 61 4.50 -0.84 -2.79
CA SER A 61 4.53 -0.27 -4.13
C SER A 61 4.29 1.24 -4.09
N LEU A 62 5.12 2.00 -4.80
CA LEU A 62 4.88 3.42 -5.07
C LEU A 62 4.30 3.55 -6.48
N LEU A 63 3.06 4.03 -6.59
CA LEU A 63 2.43 4.34 -7.88
C LEU A 63 2.92 5.71 -8.35
N ALA A 64 3.77 5.74 -9.38
CA ALA A 64 4.49 6.94 -9.78
C ALA A 64 3.58 8.06 -10.30
N ASP A 65 2.48 7.70 -10.98
CA ASP A 65 1.56 8.67 -11.57
C ASP A 65 0.77 9.44 -10.51
N SER A 66 0.39 8.77 -9.42
CA SER A 66 -0.41 9.36 -8.35
C SER A 66 0.40 9.72 -7.09
N TRP A 67 1.68 9.34 -7.05
CA TRP A 67 2.51 9.38 -5.83
C TRP A 67 1.82 8.72 -4.64
N THR A 68 1.16 7.58 -4.88
CA THR A 68 0.49 6.80 -3.84
C THR A 68 1.37 5.63 -3.41
N GLY A 69 1.78 5.61 -2.16
CA GLY A 69 2.35 4.41 -1.53
C GLY A 69 1.26 3.41 -1.18
N VAL A 70 1.50 2.13 -1.44
CA VAL A 70 0.58 1.03 -1.15
C VAL A 70 1.34 -0.05 -0.39
N TRP A 71 0.87 -0.37 0.82
CA TRP A 71 1.40 -1.44 1.66
C TRP A 71 0.38 -2.56 1.71
N ILE A 72 0.84 -3.76 1.42
CA ILE A 72 0.03 -4.98 1.47
C ILE A 72 0.59 -5.85 2.58
N PHE A 73 -0.27 -6.16 3.54
CA PHE A 73 0.03 -7.05 4.64
C PHE A 73 -0.80 -8.31 4.54
N GLN A 74 -0.29 -9.39 5.09
CA GLN A 74 -1.01 -10.64 5.23
C GLN A 74 -1.11 -11.00 6.71
N ASP A 75 -2.33 -11.28 7.17
CA ASP A 75 -2.54 -11.85 8.50
C ASP A 75 -1.99 -13.28 8.56
N SER A 76 -1.59 -13.71 9.76
CA SER A 76 -0.87 -14.97 9.94
C SER A 76 -1.47 -15.74 11.12
N PRO A 77 -2.63 -16.40 10.91
CA PRO A 77 -3.29 -17.20 11.93
C PRO A 77 -2.39 -18.34 12.40
N MET A 78 -2.44 -18.63 13.70
CA MET A 78 -1.73 -19.72 14.35
C MET A 78 -2.66 -20.92 14.39
N GLY A 79 -2.25 -22.01 13.74
CA GLY A 79 -3.02 -23.26 13.70
C GLY A 79 -3.20 -23.77 12.27
N ASN A 80 -4.19 -24.64 12.09
CA ASN A 80 -4.31 -25.50 10.91
C ASN A 80 -5.63 -25.30 10.15
N ALA A 81 -6.36 -24.21 10.42
CA ALA A 81 -7.61 -23.89 9.71
C ALA A 81 -7.37 -23.16 8.37
N CYS A 82 -6.32 -22.33 8.28
CA CYS A 82 -5.95 -21.59 7.08
C CYS A 82 -4.42 -21.54 6.93
N GLU A 83 -3.92 -21.49 5.70
CA GLU A 83 -2.50 -21.32 5.39
C GLU A 83 -2.03 -19.86 5.60
N ALA A 84 -2.91 -18.89 5.41
CA ALA A 84 -2.73 -17.52 5.88
C ALA A 84 -4.08 -16.85 6.18
N GLY A 85 -4.08 -15.62 6.71
CA GLY A 85 -5.28 -14.86 7.05
C GLY A 85 -5.64 -13.81 6.01
N ALA A 86 -6.47 -12.83 6.36
CA ALA A 86 -6.87 -11.78 5.44
C ALA A 86 -5.68 -10.96 4.87
N ILE A 87 -5.85 -10.44 3.65
CA ILE A 87 -4.92 -9.50 3.02
C ILE A 87 -5.39 -8.08 3.33
N ARG A 88 -4.53 -7.28 3.96
CA ARG A 88 -4.81 -5.89 4.33
C ARG A 88 -4.08 -4.96 3.39
N ILE A 89 -4.79 -3.99 2.83
CA ILE A 89 -4.22 -3.00 1.93
C ILE A 89 -4.38 -1.63 2.55
N ILE A 90 -3.27 -0.92 2.69
CA ILE A 90 -3.21 0.44 3.25
C ILE A 90 -2.52 1.32 2.21
N SER A 91 -3.10 2.48 1.90
CA SER A 91 -2.51 3.45 0.98
C SER A 91 -2.21 4.77 1.67
N LEU A 92 -1.15 5.46 1.24
CA LEU A 92 -0.78 6.82 1.59
C LEU A 92 -0.67 7.61 0.29
N ASP A 93 -1.53 8.61 0.09
CA ASP A 93 -1.47 9.46 -1.10
C ASP A 93 -0.49 10.63 -0.95
N SER A 94 -0.33 11.41 -2.03
CA SER A 94 0.54 12.59 -2.08
C SER A 94 0.15 13.70 -1.11
N GLU A 95 -1.07 13.68 -0.56
CA GLU A 95 -1.55 14.62 0.44
C GLU A 95 -1.33 14.10 1.88
N ASN A 96 -0.54 13.03 2.03
CA ASN A 96 -0.32 12.31 3.28
C ASN A 96 -1.60 11.70 3.89
N LYS A 97 -2.63 11.46 3.08
CA LYS A 97 -3.86 10.85 3.56
C LYS A 97 -3.71 9.33 3.54
N ILE A 98 -3.86 8.75 4.73
CA ILE A 98 -3.85 7.31 4.92
C ILE A 98 -5.26 6.77 4.71
N GLN A 99 -5.39 5.70 3.93
CA GLN A 99 -6.64 4.96 3.74
C GLN A 99 -6.41 3.48 3.97
N VAL A 100 -7.19 2.91 4.89
CA VAL A 100 -7.29 1.47 5.10
C VAL A 100 -8.43 0.94 4.24
N HIS A 101 -8.11 0.02 3.34
CA HIS A 101 -9.11 -0.60 2.48
C HIS A 101 -9.73 -1.81 3.17
N LYS A 102 -10.92 -2.21 2.70
CA LYS A 102 -11.56 -3.42 3.20
C LYS A 102 -10.59 -4.60 3.03
N PRO A 103 -10.30 -5.40 4.08
CA PRO A 103 -9.48 -6.58 3.94
C PRO A 103 -10.07 -7.54 2.91
N ILE A 104 -9.20 -8.20 2.15
CA ILE A 104 -9.58 -9.27 1.24
C ILE A 104 -9.51 -10.57 2.03
N ASP A 105 -10.65 -11.27 2.11
CA ASP A 105 -10.71 -12.56 2.78
C ASP A 105 -9.82 -13.56 2.04
N TYR A 106 -8.90 -14.18 2.76
CA TYR A 106 -7.98 -15.18 2.24
C TYR A 106 -7.74 -16.23 3.32
N CYS A 107 -7.62 -17.48 2.89
CA CYS A 107 -7.38 -18.62 3.78
C CYS A 107 -6.34 -19.59 3.19
N MET A 108 -6.47 -19.93 1.91
CA MET A 108 -5.62 -20.93 1.25
C MET A 108 -5.51 -20.61 -0.24
N GLY A 109 -4.36 -20.94 -0.84
CA GLY A 109 -4.10 -20.68 -2.25
C GLY A 109 -2.74 -20.04 -2.52
N SER A 110 -2.63 -19.39 -3.68
CA SER A 110 -1.48 -18.60 -4.08
C SER A 110 -1.87 -17.14 -4.14
N VAL A 111 -1.13 -16.27 -3.46
CA VAL A 111 -1.26 -14.81 -3.56
C VAL A 111 -0.10 -14.28 -4.39
N MET A 112 -0.40 -13.62 -5.50
CA MET A 112 0.57 -12.97 -6.37
C MET A 112 0.28 -11.48 -6.41
N ILE A 113 1.27 -10.67 -6.04
CA ILE A 113 1.16 -9.21 -6.02
C ILE A 113 2.03 -8.65 -7.16
N ASN A 114 1.39 -7.98 -8.11
CA ASN A 114 2.06 -7.35 -9.24
C ASN A 114 1.91 -5.83 -9.16
N ASN A 115 3.02 -5.11 -9.31
CA ASN A 115 3.02 -3.66 -9.52
C ASN A 115 3.12 -3.38 -11.03
N ASP A 116 2.10 -2.74 -11.60
CA ASP A 116 1.99 -2.41 -13.03
C ASP A 116 2.08 -0.89 -13.25
N GLY A 117 2.95 -0.22 -12.47
CA GLY A 117 3.27 1.21 -12.59
C GLY A 117 2.20 2.15 -12.02
N ASP A 118 0.98 2.07 -12.56
CA ASP A 118 -0.16 2.93 -12.20
C ASP A 118 -1.18 2.22 -11.28
N LYS A 119 -0.97 0.93 -11.02
CA LYS A 119 -1.86 0.10 -10.21
C LYS A 119 -1.11 -1.05 -9.55
N VAL A 120 -1.70 -1.56 -8.46
CA VAL A 120 -1.29 -2.81 -7.83
C VAL A 120 -2.37 -3.86 -8.08
N ILE A 121 -1.97 -5.05 -8.54
CA ILE A 121 -2.86 -6.17 -8.80
C ILE A 121 -2.56 -7.27 -7.78
N VAL A 122 -3.57 -7.68 -7.02
CA VAL A 122 -3.52 -8.83 -6.12
C VAL A 122 -4.33 -9.95 -6.76
N ASN A 123 -3.63 -10.99 -7.22
CA ASN A 123 -4.23 -12.19 -7.77
C ASN A 123 -4.21 -13.29 -6.72
N ILE A 124 -5.38 -13.84 -6.40
CA ILE A 124 -5.53 -14.95 -5.47
C ILE A 124 -6.00 -16.15 -6.29
N GLN A 125 -5.24 -17.24 -6.28
CA GLN A 125 -5.59 -18.47 -6.97
C GLN A 125 -5.91 -19.57 -5.96
N ASP A 126 -7.00 -20.30 -6.19
CA ASP A 126 -7.34 -21.48 -5.39
C ASP A 126 -6.32 -22.60 -5.64
N ILE A 127 -5.86 -23.26 -4.57
CA ILE A 127 -4.89 -24.35 -4.64
C ILE A 127 -5.42 -25.59 -5.38
N ASN A 128 -6.74 -25.80 -5.36
CA ASN A 128 -7.40 -26.97 -5.95
C ASN A 128 -7.91 -26.71 -7.37
N ASP A 129 -8.09 -25.44 -7.76
CA ASP A 129 -8.58 -25.07 -9.09
C ASP A 129 -8.03 -23.71 -9.52
N SER A 130 -6.95 -23.70 -10.28
CA SER A 130 -6.31 -22.48 -10.78
C SER A 130 -7.21 -21.64 -11.70
N LYS A 131 -8.36 -22.16 -12.17
CA LYS A 131 -9.36 -21.38 -12.91
C LYS A 131 -10.24 -20.53 -11.99
N LYS A 132 -10.32 -20.88 -10.70
CA LYS A 132 -10.91 -20.06 -9.64
C LYS A 132 -9.84 -19.11 -9.13
N SER A 133 -9.94 -17.89 -9.66
CA SER A 133 -9.03 -16.81 -9.32
C SER A 133 -9.84 -15.59 -8.92
N GLU A 134 -9.48 -14.95 -7.82
CA GLU A 134 -9.93 -13.59 -7.51
C GLU A 134 -8.88 -12.59 -7.93
N VAL A 135 -9.32 -11.51 -8.58
CA VAL A 135 -8.42 -10.45 -9.01
C VAL A 135 -8.87 -9.13 -8.41
N TRP A 136 -8.01 -8.55 -7.59
CA TRP A 136 -8.22 -7.25 -6.97
C TRP A 136 -7.25 -6.25 -7.55
N VAL A 137 -7.76 -5.07 -7.91
CA VAL A 137 -6.95 -3.99 -8.48
C VAL A 137 -7.08 -2.76 -7.60
N PHE A 138 -5.94 -2.26 -7.16
CA PHE A 138 -5.80 -0.97 -6.53
C PHE A 138 -5.32 0.06 -7.55
N LYS A 139 -6.12 1.07 -7.83
CA LYS A 139 -5.82 2.19 -8.73
C LYS A 139 -6.60 3.43 -8.30
N ASP A 140 -6.04 4.62 -8.46
CA ASP A 140 -6.70 5.90 -8.15
C ASP A 140 -7.27 5.95 -6.72
N ASN A 141 -6.50 5.45 -5.74
CA ASN A 141 -6.90 5.31 -4.32
C ASN A 141 -8.16 4.45 -4.08
N LYS A 142 -8.49 3.56 -5.02
CA LYS A 142 -9.64 2.67 -4.92
C LYS A 142 -9.21 1.23 -5.10
N LEU A 143 -9.71 0.37 -4.22
CA LEU A 143 -9.60 -1.09 -4.35
C LEU A 143 -10.90 -1.64 -4.94
N ALA A 144 -10.79 -2.42 -6.02
CA ALA A 144 -11.94 -3.07 -6.66
C ALA A 144 -11.65 -4.53 -6.98
N LYS A 145 -12.65 -5.40 -6.79
CA LYS A 145 -12.64 -6.77 -7.31
C LYS A 145 -13.06 -6.75 -8.78
N LEU A 146 -12.24 -7.31 -9.65
CA LEU A 146 -12.53 -7.43 -11.09
C LEU A 146 -13.12 -8.79 -11.46
N LYS A 147 -12.70 -9.84 -10.76
CA LYS A 147 -13.12 -11.23 -10.97
C LYS A 147 -13.14 -11.94 -9.63
#